data_AF-A0A0C4Y3P7-F1
#
_entry.id   AF-A0A0C4Y3P7-F1
#
_cell.length_a   1.000
_cell.length_b   1.000
_cell.length_c   1.000
_cell.angle_alpha   90.00
_cell.angle_beta   90.00
_cell.angle_gamma   90.00
#
_symmetry.space_group_name_H-M   'P 1'
#
loop_
_entity.id
_entity.type
_entity.pdbx_description
1 polymer ?
#
loop_
_entity_poly.entity_id
_entity_poly.type
_entity_poly.pdbx_seq_one_letter_code
_entity_poly.pdbx_strand_id
1 'polypeptide(L)'
;MQSNPIEQAALADVPASQDGKGLALRVQQVVKRYGGREVLHGIDLQAAPGEFLAIVGRSGCGKSTLLRLVGGLEDSDGGGVTLDGAPGNKQREALRVMFQDARLLPWKTVLDNVALGLPRARLADAARVLGQVGLAERAGEWPARLSGGQRQRVALARALVHHPRLLLLDEPLGALDALTRIEMQGLIEALWQRLGFTALLVTHDVSEAVALADRVVLIEDGRIALDQRVALPRPRQRGSAAFAQLEDAVLRRVMRLEGTPAADESRHGQALLPAVDWSVARTFDSVRWAI
;
A
#
# COMPACT_ATOMS: atom_id res chain seq x y z
N MET A 1 3.72 15.35 -16.70
CA MET A 1 3.10 15.71 -15.41
C MET A 1 4.22 15.89 -14.40
N GLN A 2 4.72 17.12 -14.29
CA GLN A 2 5.77 17.47 -13.35
C GLN A 2 5.12 17.61 -11.97
N SER A 3 5.72 16.96 -10.97
CA SER A 3 5.35 17.12 -9.56
C SER A 3 5.36 18.59 -9.18
N ASN A 4 4.51 18.99 -8.22
CA ASN A 4 4.42 20.37 -7.79
C ASN A 4 5.81 20.85 -7.28
N PRO A 5 6.41 21.93 -7.81
CA PRO A 5 7.73 22.40 -7.42
C PRO A 5 7.84 22.73 -5.91
N ILE A 6 6.71 23.08 -5.27
CA ILE A 6 6.64 23.29 -3.82
C ILE A 6 6.82 21.98 -3.05
N GLU A 7 6.23 20.88 -3.53
CA GLU A 7 6.39 19.56 -2.93
C GLU A 7 7.82 19.05 -3.10
N GLN A 8 8.43 19.26 -4.28
CA GLN A 8 9.84 18.89 -4.51
C GLN A 8 10.81 19.70 -3.64
N ALA A 9 10.55 20.99 -3.41
CA ALA A 9 11.37 21.83 -2.53
C ALA A 9 11.24 21.42 -1.04
N ALA A 10 10.03 21.11 -0.57
CA ALA A 10 9.82 20.57 0.78
C ALA A 10 10.43 19.15 0.94
N LEU A 11 10.43 18.37 -0.14
CA LEU A 11 11.13 17.10 -0.28
C LEU A 11 12.64 17.25 -0.57
N ALA A 12 13.22 18.45 -0.53
CA ALA A 12 14.68 18.65 -0.50
C ALA A 12 15.23 18.76 0.93
N ASP A 13 14.40 19.15 1.92
CA ASP A 13 14.86 19.56 3.27
C ASP A 13 14.64 18.52 4.42
N VAL A 14 14.60 17.23 4.08
CA VAL A 14 14.52 16.10 5.03
C VAL A 14 15.97 15.67 5.22
N PRO A 15 16.51 15.85 6.43
CA PRO A 15 17.76 15.20 6.77
C PRO A 15 17.55 13.69 6.68
N ALA A 16 18.44 12.99 5.96
CA ALA A 16 18.50 11.53 6.01
C ALA A 16 18.51 11.07 7.47
N SER A 17 17.81 9.97 7.79
CA SER A 17 17.77 9.50 9.18
C SER A 17 19.20 9.26 9.68
N GLN A 18 19.56 9.93 10.77
CA GLN A 18 20.87 9.71 11.40
C GLN A 18 20.90 8.37 12.17
N ASP A 19 19.72 7.84 12.51
CA ASP A 19 19.54 6.57 13.21
C ASP A 19 18.83 5.53 12.34
N GLY A 20 19.64 4.76 11.61
CA GLY A 20 19.31 3.37 11.29
C GLY A 20 18.50 3.14 10.02
N LYS A 21 19.12 2.38 9.11
CA LYS A 21 18.51 1.60 8.04
C LYS A 21 17.13 1.04 8.45
N GLY A 22 16.23 0.86 7.47
CA GLY A 22 14.95 0.21 7.68
C GLY A 22 15.06 -1.09 8.48
N LEU A 23 13.98 -1.48 9.12
CA LEU A 23 13.99 -2.61 10.02
C LEU A 23 13.82 -3.93 9.25
N ALA A 24 14.63 -4.94 9.53
CA ALA A 24 14.50 -6.25 8.92
C ALA A 24 13.26 -6.97 9.50
N LEU A 25 12.34 -7.39 8.64
CA LEU A 25 11.15 -8.14 9.03
C LEU A 25 11.34 -9.62 8.71
N ARG A 26 11.00 -10.49 9.65
CA ARG A 26 10.94 -11.93 9.43
C ARG A 26 9.71 -12.53 10.11
N VAL A 27 8.85 -13.10 9.29
CA VAL A 27 7.67 -13.89 9.64
C VAL A 27 8.04 -15.35 9.37
N GLN A 28 7.99 -16.20 10.39
CA GLN A 28 8.39 -17.61 10.27
C GLN A 28 7.26 -18.52 10.70
N GLN A 29 6.81 -19.36 9.78
CA GLN A 29 5.79 -20.39 10.00
C GLN A 29 4.55 -19.85 10.74
N VAL A 30 4.15 -18.61 10.45
CA VAL A 30 3.09 -17.94 11.22
C VAL A 30 1.74 -18.55 10.91
N VAL A 31 1.07 -19.00 11.96
CA VAL A 31 -0.29 -19.57 11.92
C VAL A 31 -1.23 -18.67 12.70
N LYS A 32 -2.44 -18.48 12.16
CA LYS A 32 -3.50 -17.77 12.86
C LYS A 32 -4.85 -18.43 12.66
N ARG A 33 -5.61 -18.58 13.74
CA ARG A 33 -6.92 -19.23 13.81
C ARG A 33 -7.92 -18.32 14.53
N TYR A 34 -9.15 -18.30 14.06
CA TYR A 34 -10.29 -17.67 14.72
C TYR A 34 -11.43 -18.67 14.82
N GLY A 35 -11.89 -18.95 16.04
CA GLY A 35 -13.01 -19.87 16.26
C GLY A 35 -12.82 -21.25 15.61
N GLY A 36 -11.58 -21.76 15.59
CA GLY A 36 -11.23 -23.04 14.96
C GLY A 36 -10.96 -22.98 13.45
N ARG A 37 -11.26 -21.88 12.77
CA ARG A 37 -10.90 -21.68 11.35
C ARG A 37 -9.51 -21.07 11.24
N GLU A 38 -8.62 -21.76 10.56
CA GLU A 38 -7.29 -21.23 10.23
C GLU A 38 -7.39 -20.23 9.07
N VAL A 39 -6.81 -19.04 9.27
CA VAL A 39 -6.79 -17.91 8.33
C VAL A 39 -5.40 -17.70 7.74
N LEU A 40 -4.34 -18.03 8.50
CA LEU A 40 -2.96 -18.07 8.01
C LEU A 40 -2.38 -19.46 8.27
N HIS A 41 -1.83 -20.07 7.23
CA HIS A 41 -1.41 -21.47 7.20
C HIS A 41 0.12 -21.63 7.11
N GLY A 42 0.84 -21.09 8.09
CA GLY A 42 2.30 -21.21 8.15
C GLY A 42 3.00 -20.29 7.16
N ILE A 43 2.77 -18.98 7.29
CA ILE A 43 3.36 -17.96 6.42
C ILE A 43 4.85 -17.78 6.74
N ASP A 44 5.70 -17.89 5.71
CA ASP A 44 7.09 -17.46 5.74
C ASP A 44 7.30 -16.23 4.87
N LEU A 45 7.71 -15.12 5.48
CA LEU A 45 7.92 -13.86 4.75
C LEU A 45 9.10 -13.10 5.35
N GLN A 46 9.93 -12.53 4.49
CA GLN A 46 11.05 -11.70 4.93
C GLN A 46 11.13 -10.40 4.12
N ALA A 47 11.43 -9.30 4.80
CA ALA A 47 11.76 -8.04 4.16
C ALA A 47 13.12 -7.56 4.65
N ALA A 48 14.00 -7.21 3.71
CA ALA A 48 15.28 -6.61 4.01
C ALA A 48 15.11 -5.17 4.54
N PRO A 49 16.07 -4.67 5.33
CA PRO A 49 16.17 -3.25 5.69
C PRO A 49 15.97 -2.32 4.50
N GLY A 50 14.94 -1.47 4.56
CA GLY A 50 14.64 -0.47 3.54
C GLY A 50 13.86 -1.02 2.34
N GLU A 51 13.52 -2.31 2.30
CA GLU A 51 12.73 -2.90 1.22
C GLU A 51 11.28 -2.40 1.26
N PHE A 52 10.72 -2.09 0.08
CA PHE A 52 9.28 -1.86 -0.07
C PHE A 52 8.60 -3.16 -0.50
N LEU A 53 7.85 -3.78 0.41
CA LEU A 53 7.13 -5.03 0.15
C LEU A 53 5.63 -4.74 0.04
N ALA A 54 4.98 -5.24 -1.01
CA ALA A 54 3.52 -5.20 -1.15
C ALA A 54 2.92 -6.60 -1.04
N ILE A 55 1.87 -6.72 -0.22
CA ILE A 55 1.02 -7.88 -0.10
C ILE A 55 -0.27 -7.59 -0.86
N VAL A 56 -0.54 -8.42 -1.87
CA VAL A 56 -1.77 -8.42 -2.65
C VAL A 56 -2.56 -9.68 -2.40
N GLY A 57 -3.85 -9.66 -2.70
CA GLY A 57 -4.73 -10.81 -2.56
C GLY A 57 -6.18 -10.42 -2.38
N ARG A 58 -7.08 -11.39 -2.49
CA ARG A 58 -8.53 -11.18 -2.39
C ARG A 58 -8.95 -10.71 -1.00
N SER A 59 -10.15 -10.16 -0.91
CA SER A 59 -10.75 -9.89 0.40
C SER A 59 -10.87 -11.19 1.19
N GLY A 60 -10.56 -11.15 2.49
CA GLY A 60 -10.64 -12.31 3.37
C GLY A 60 -9.48 -13.32 3.30
N CYS A 61 -8.45 -13.13 2.48
CA CYS A 61 -7.30 -14.07 2.43
C CYS A 61 -6.29 -13.93 3.58
N GLY A 62 -6.51 -13.02 4.54
CA GLY A 62 -5.68 -12.86 5.73
C GLY A 62 -4.65 -11.73 5.69
N LYS A 63 -4.66 -10.84 4.69
CA LYS A 63 -3.70 -9.72 4.57
C LYS A 63 -3.67 -8.80 5.81
N SER A 64 -4.82 -8.30 6.23
CA SER A 64 -4.91 -7.42 7.41
C SER A 64 -4.59 -8.18 8.71
N THR A 65 -4.87 -9.49 8.77
CA THR A 65 -4.45 -10.34 9.89
C THR A 65 -2.93 -10.43 9.95
N LEU A 66 -2.25 -10.68 8.83
CA LEU A 66 -0.79 -10.67 8.76
C LEU A 66 -0.22 -9.31 9.17
N LEU A 67 -0.81 -8.21 8.69
CA LEU A 67 -0.39 -6.86 9.06
C LEU A 67 -0.54 -6.60 10.57
N ARG A 68 -1.63 -7.06 11.21
CA ARG A 68 -1.83 -6.93 12.67
C ARG A 68 -0.82 -7.74 13.47
N LEU A 69 -0.50 -8.96 13.03
CA LEU A 69 0.54 -9.80 13.64
C LEU A 69 1.92 -9.13 13.55
N VAL A 70 2.26 -8.61 12.37
CA VAL A 70 3.50 -7.84 12.16
C VAL A 70 3.51 -6.59 13.04
N GLY A 71 2.38 -5.89 13.14
CA GLY A 71 2.20 -4.72 14.00
C GLY A 71 2.22 -5.01 15.51
N GLY A 72 2.04 -6.27 15.91
CA GLY A 72 1.92 -6.64 17.33
C GLY A 72 0.60 -6.22 17.95
N LEU A 73 -0.41 -6.01 17.10
CA LEU A 73 -1.79 -5.75 17.51
C LEU A 73 -2.52 -7.05 17.83
N GLU A 74 -1.92 -8.18 17.49
CA GLU A 74 -2.46 -9.52 17.67
C GLU A 74 -1.32 -10.54 17.78
N ASP A 75 -1.55 -11.62 18.53
CA ASP A 75 -0.62 -12.74 18.68
C ASP A 75 -0.90 -13.86 17.66
N SER A 76 0.15 -14.57 17.26
CA SER A 76 0.07 -15.75 16.40
C SER A 76 -0.21 -17.02 17.22
N ASP A 77 -0.96 -17.96 16.64
CA ASP A 77 -1.23 -19.27 17.26
C ASP A 77 -0.14 -20.32 16.96
N GLY A 78 0.82 -19.97 16.09
CA GLY A 78 1.98 -20.77 15.76
C GLY A 78 3.01 -19.93 15.00
N GLY A 79 4.27 -20.35 15.04
CA GLY A 79 5.38 -19.57 14.47
C GLY A 79 5.62 -18.26 15.22
N GLY A 80 6.19 -17.27 14.53
CA GLY A 80 6.39 -15.95 15.12
C GLY A 80 6.87 -14.87 14.15
N VAL A 81 6.83 -13.63 14.63
CA VAL A 81 7.37 -12.46 13.95
C VAL A 81 8.57 -11.93 14.72
N THR A 82 9.68 -11.71 14.02
CA THR A 82 10.89 -11.10 14.56
C THR A 82 11.25 -9.85 13.76
N LEU A 83 11.76 -8.86 14.47
CA LEU A 83 12.15 -7.54 13.97
C LEU A 83 13.64 -7.34 14.29
N ASP A 84 14.48 -7.15 13.27
CA ASP A 84 15.96 -7.14 13.41
C ASP A 84 16.50 -8.38 14.16
N GLY A 85 15.90 -9.55 13.91
CA GLY A 85 16.30 -10.82 14.53
C GLY A 85 15.92 -10.98 16.01
N ALA A 86 15.22 -9.99 16.60
CA ALA A 86 14.75 -10.08 17.97
C ALA A 86 13.21 -10.21 18.01
N PRO A 87 12.66 -11.12 18.82
CA PRO A 87 11.28 -11.07 19.25
C PRO A 87 11.16 -10.00 20.37
N GLY A 88 10.29 -9.01 20.23
CA GLY A 88 10.06 -8.09 21.35
C GLY A 88 9.40 -6.74 21.04
N ASN A 89 8.92 -6.11 22.11
CA ASN A 89 8.19 -4.84 22.06
C ASN A 89 9.08 -3.63 21.76
N LYS A 90 10.37 -3.68 22.09
CA LYS A 90 11.30 -2.55 21.89
C LYS A 90 11.42 -2.16 20.42
N GLN A 91 11.53 -3.14 19.53
CA GLN A 91 11.58 -2.91 18.08
C GLN A 91 10.23 -2.39 17.54
N ARG A 92 9.12 -2.72 18.21
CA ARG A 92 7.79 -2.22 17.85
C ARG A 92 7.64 -0.71 18.14
N GLU A 93 8.48 -0.12 18.99
CA GLU A 93 8.51 1.33 19.17
C GLU A 93 8.92 2.08 17.89
N ALA A 94 9.71 1.42 17.02
CA ALA A 94 10.12 1.94 15.71
C ALA A 94 9.13 1.59 14.58
N LEU A 95 7.98 0.96 14.90
CA LEU A 95 6.94 0.58 13.95
C LEU A 95 5.81 1.60 13.99
N ARG A 96 5.30 2.00 12.82
CA ARG A 96 4.06 2.78 12.72
C ARG A 96 3.09 2.14 11.73
N VAL A 97 1.80 2.31 11.97
CA VAL A 97 0.73 1.78 11.13
C VAL A 97 -0.10 2.94 10.60
N MET A 98 -0.33 2.95 9.29
CA MET A 98 -1.29 3.82 8.61
C MET A 98 -2.43 2.95 8.09
N PHE A 99 -3.65 3.27 8.52
CA PHE A 99 -4.85 2.55 8.13
C PHE A 99 -5.55 3.22 6.94
N GLN A 100 -6.44 2.48 6.28
CA GLN A 100 -7.29 2.97 5.20
C GLN A 100 -8.09 4.22 5.60
N ASP A 101 -8.64 4.25 6.83
CA ASP A 101 -9.19 5.48 7.40
C ASP A 101 -8.06 6.29 8.06
N ALA A 102 -7.94 7.56 7.68
CA ALA A 102 -6.96 8.48 8.25
C ALA A 102 -7.08 8.61 9.77
N ARG A 103 -8.25 8.33 10.36
CA ARG A 103 -8.48 8.32 11.83
C ARG A 103 -7.89 9.56 12.51
N LEU A 104 -8.10 10.73 11.91
CA LEU A 104 -7.68 12.00 12.49
C LEU A 104 -8.63 12.36 13.64
N LEU A 105 -8.09 12.94 14.70
CA LEU A 105 -8.87 13.43 15.84
C LEU A 105 -9.59 14.71 15.39
N PRO A 106 -10.94 14.72 15.27
CA PRO A 106 -11.67 15.81 14.64
C PRO A 106 -11.64 17.11 15.44
N TRP A 107 -11.40 17.03 16.75
CA TRP A 107 -11.27 18.17 17.68
C TRP A 107 -9.83 18.66 17.86
N LYS A 108 -8.88 18.23 17.02
CA LYS A 108 -7.49 18.71 17.02
C LYS A 108 -7.16 19.32 15.67
N THR A 109 -6.28 20.32 15.65
CA THR A 109 -5.80 20.90 14.39
C THR A 109 -5.00 19.88 13.58
N VAL A 110 -4.72 20.19 12.32
CA VAL A 110 -3.85 19.38 11.47
C VAL A 110 -2.48 19.18 12.11
N LEU A 111 -1.86 20.26 12.59
CA LEU A 111 -0.56 20.18 13.24
C LEU A 111 -0.61 19.33 14.52
N ASP A 112 -1.64 19.50 15.35
CA ASP A 112 -1.82 18.70 16.57
C ASP A 112 -2.08 17.22 16.28
N ASN A 113 -2.73 16.92 15.14
CA ASN A 113 -2.88 15.55 14.68
C ASN A 113 -1.53 14.95 14.31
N VAL A 114 -0.68 15.67 13.58
CA VAL A 114 0.68 15.20 13.26
C VAL A 114 1.50 15.04 14.54
N ALA A 115 1.44 16.01 15.46
CA ALA A 115 2.20 16.00 16.71
C ALA A 115 1.71 14.99 17.77
N LEU A 116 0.71 14.17 17.46
CA LEU A 116 0.13 13.25 18.42
C LEU A 116 1.18 12.27 18.97
N GLY A 117 1.29 12.21 20.30
CA GLY A 117 2.27 11.37 21.00
C GLY A 117 3.69 11.94 21.04
N LEU A 118 3.93 13.15 20.53
CA LEU A 118 5.22 13.83 20.66
C LEU A 118 5.30 14.68 21.94
N PRO A 119 6.48 14.83 22.54
CA PRO A 119 6.71 15.84 23.57
C PRO A 119 6.64 17.24 22.95
N ARG A 120 6.24 18.25 23.75
CA ARG A 120 6.11 19.65 23.29
C ARG A 120 7.37 20.21 22.63
N ALA A 121 8.55 19.79 23.09
CA ALA A 121 9.85 20.19 22.53
C ALA A 121 10.02 19.79 21.04
N ARG A 122 9.25 18.82 20.56
CA ARG A 122 9.32 18.31 19.18
C ARG A 122 8.18 18.80 18.27
N LEU A 123 7.43 19.83 18.67
CA LEU A 123 6.38 20.41 17.81
C LEU A 123 6.93 20.97 16.49
N ALA A 124 8.16 21.49 16.49
CA ALA A 124 8.83 21.96 15.28
C ALA A 124 9.04 20.82 14.25
N ASP A 125 9.26 19.58 14.71
CA ASP A 125 9.36 18.42 13.81
C ASP A 125 8.03 18.10 13.14
N ALA A 126 6.93 18.21 13.87
CA ALA A 126 5.60 18.02 13.31
C ALA A 126 5.30 19.04 12.21
N ALA A 127 5.66 20.31 12.40
CA ALA A 127 5.50 21.34 11.38
C ALA A 127 6.37 21.05 10.15
N ARG A 128 7.62 20.63 10.34
CA ARG A 128 8.55 20.26 9.26
C ARG A 128 8.04 19.08 8.45
N VAL A 129 7.60 17.99 9.11
CA VAL A 129 7.05 16.81 8.44
C VAL A 129 5.72 17.12 7.74
N LEU A 130 4.89 17.98 8.32
CA LEU A 130 3.69 18.46 7.66
C LEU A 130 4.01 19.25 6.37
N GLY A 131 5.10 20.02 6.37
CA GLY A 131 5.63 20.67 5.17
C GLY A 131 6.05 19.68 4.09
N GLN A 132 6.70 18.57 4.47
CA GLN A 132 7.16 17.53 3.54
C GLN A 132 6.03 16.82 2.79
N VAL A 133 4.82 16.80 3.37
CA VAL A 133 3.61 16.28 2.69
C VAL A 133 2.82 17.37 1.97
N GLY A 134 3.36 18.59 1.88
CA GLY A 134 2.77 19.71 1.16
C GLY A 134 1.61 20.40 1.89
N LEU A 135 1.56 20.32 3.23
CA LEU A 135 0.44 20.83 4.03
C LEU A 135 0.83 21.86 5.10
N ALA A 136 1.99 22.51 4.96
CA ALA A 136 2.46 23.52 5.92
C ALA A 136 1.43 24.63 6.17
N GLU A 137 0.83 25.18 5.11
CA GLU A 137 -0.16 26.26 5.18
C GLU A 137 -1.49 25.84 5.83
N ARG A 138 -1.73 24.53 5.92
CA ARG A 138 -2.95 23.94 6.50
C ARG A 138 -2.80 23.62 7.99
N ALA A 139 -1.65 23.93 8.61
CA ALA A 139 -1.31 23.52 9.97
C ALA A 139 -2.39 23.86 11.03
N GLY A 140 -2.99 25.05 10.93
CA GLY A 140 -4.03 25.53 11.85
C GLY A 140 -5.46 25.09 11.50
N GLU A 141 -5.67 24.38 10.40
CA GLU A 141 -7.01 23.93 10.00
C GLU A 141 -7.48 22.71 10.81
N TRP A 142 -8.79 22.46 10.76
CA TRP A 142 -9.41 21.28 11.36
C TRP A 142 -9.60 20.18 10.30
N PRO A 143 -9.53 18.87 10.66
CA PRO A 143 -9.66 17.77 9.70
C PRO A 143 -10.90 17.82 8.81
N ALA A 144 -12.01 18.40 9.29
CA ALA A 144 -13.25 18.55 8.54
C ALA A 144 -13.13 19.47 7.31
N ARG A 145 -12.11 20.33 7.24
CA ARG A 145 -11.86 21.23 6.09
C ARG A 145 -10.95 20.63 5.02
N LEU A 146 -10.36 19.47 5.30
CA LEU A 146 -9.43 18.81 4.39
C LEU A 146 -10.16 17.90 3.39
N SER A 147 -9.63 17.77 2.18
CA SER A 147 -10.06 16.70 1.25
C SER A 147 -9.65 15.31 1.76
N GLY A 148 -10.18 14.24 1.16
CA GLY A 148 -9.79 12.86 1.49
C GLY A 148 -8.28 12.62 1.35
N GLY A 149 -7.69 13.07 0.24
CA GLY A 149 -6.24 13.01 0.00
C GLY A 149 -5.44 13.81 1.01
N GLN A 150 -5.89 15.02 1.35
CA GLN A 150 -5.23 15.84 2.37
C GLN A 150 -5.26 15.16 3.74
N ARG A 151 -6.38 14.55 4.14
CA ARG A 151 -6.45 13.77 5.40
C ARG A 151 -5.48 12.59 5.39
N GLN A 152 -5.30 11.90 4.26
CA GLN A 152 -4.31 10.82 4.14
C GLN A 152 -2.87 11.33 4.25
N ARG A 153 -2.56 12.46 3.62
CA ARG A 153 -1.25 13.12 3.75
C ARG A 153 -0.95 13.50 5.21
N VAL A 154 -1.94 14.00 5.96
CA VAL A 154 -1.80 14.25 7.41
C VAL A 154 -1.57 12.96 8.19
N ALA A 155 -2.29 11.88 7.87
CA ALA A 155 -2.09 10.58 8.52
C ALA A 155 -0.69 10.01 8.24
N LEU A 156 -0.18 10.17 7.02
CA LEU A 156 1.20 9.82 6.66
C LEU A 156 2.20 10.67 7.45
N ALA A 157 2.02 11.99 7.50
CA ALA A 157 2.88 12.89 8.29
C ALA A 157 2.91 12.49 9.78
N ARG A 158 1.74 12.17 10.35
CA ARG A 158 1.61 11.68 11.73
C ARG A 158 2.37 10.37 11.96
N ALA A 159 2.42 9.48 10.98
CA ALA A 159 3.22 8.27 11.08
C ALA A 159 4.73 8.59 11.00
N LEU A 160 5.13 9.46 10.07
CA LEU A 160 6.54 9.75 9.77
C LEU A 160 7.24 10.63 10.81
N VAL A 161 6.52 11.49 11.54
CA VAL A 161 7.14 12.36 12.55
C VAL A 161 7.82 11.61 13.68
N HIS A 162 7.42 10.35 13.90
CA HIS A 162 8.02 9.44 14.86
C HIS A 162 9.26 8.70 14.34
N HIS A 163 9.71 9.00 13.11
CA HIS A 163 10.86 8.36 12.46
C HIS A 163 10.78 6.82 12.46
N PRO A 164 9.71 6.22 11.91
CA PRO A 164 9.58 4.77 11.88
C PRO A 164 10.70 4.13 11.05
N ARG A 165 11.22 3.00 11.53
CA ARG A 165 12.10 2.11 10.74
C ARG A 165 11.30 1.07 9.95
N LEU A 166 10.06 0.80 10.37
CA LEU A 166 9.07 -0.03 9.66
C LEU A 166 7.72 0.69 9.60
N LEU A 167 7.22 0.92 8.38
CA LEU A 167 5.91 1.51 8.15
C LEU A 167 4.96 0.46 7.55
N LEU A 168 3.88 0.16 8.27
CA LEU A 168 2.80 -0.70 7.80
C LEU A 168 1.69 0.16 7.20
N LEU A 169 1.24 -0.19 6.01
CA LEU A 169 0.27 0.55 5.22
C LEU A 169 -0.90 -0.40 4.89
N ASP A 170 -2.05 -0.24 5.55
CA ASP A 170 -3.24 -1.09 5.33
C ASP A 170 -4.25 -0.37 4.43
N GLU A 171 -4.21 -0.67 3.13
CA GLU A 171 -5.03 -0.05 2.08
C GLU A 171 -5.09 1.50 2.12
N PRO A 172 -3.95 2.21 2.26
CA PRO A 172 -3.94 3.65 2.50
C PRO A 172 -4.49 4.51 1.35
N LEU A 173 -4.66 3.93 0.17
CA LEU A 173 -5.03 4.61 -1.07
C LEU A 173 -6.41 4.23 -1.62
N GLY A 174 -7.07 3.25 -1.01
CA GLY A 174 -8.32 2.68 -1.55
C GLY A 174 -9.49 3.66 -1.61
N ALA A 175 -9.49 4.69 -0.76
CA ALA A 175 -10.55 5.71 -0.70
C ALA A 175 -10.27 6.96 -1.55
N LEU A 176 -9.17 6.99 -2.32
CA LEU A 176 -8.76 8.15 -3.11
C LEU A 176 -9.21 8.04 -4.56
N ASP A 177 -9.52 9.17 -5.19
CA ASP A 177 -9.71 9.26 -6.64
C ASP A 177 -8.39 8.97 -7.39
N ALA A 178 -8.47 8.71 -8.69
CA ALA A 178 -7.33 8.26 -9.48
C ALA A 178 -6.15 9.25 -9.49
N LEU A 179 -6.40 10.55 -9.59
CA LEU A 179 -5.34 11.55 -9.66
C LEU A 179 -4.67 11.71 -8.30
N THR A 180 -5.47 11.90 -7.24
CA THR A 180 -4.96 12.00 -5.87
C THR A 180 -4.20 10.75 -5.46
N ARG A 181 -4.64 9.57 -5.89
CA ARG A 181 -3.93 8.29 -5.68
C ARG A 181 -2.56 8.30 -6.32
N ILE A 182 -2.45 8.70 -7.59
CA ILE A 182 -1.15 8.79 -8.30
C ILE A 182 -0.19 9.74 -7.57
N GLU A 183 -0.68 10.91 -7.16
CA GLU A 183 0.12 11.88 -6.40
C GLU A 183 0.59 11.31 -5.07
N MET A 184 -0.32 10.66 -4.32
CA MET A 184 -0.01 10.06 -3.03
C MET A 184 1.00 8.91 -3.15
N GLN A 185 0.91 8.11 -4.21
CA GLN A 185 1.91 7.07 -4.51
C GLN A 185 3.30 7.69 -4.75
N GLY A 186 3.37 8.74 -5.56
CA GLY A 186 4.62 9.46 -5.79
C GLY A 186 5.20 10.06 -4.50
N LEU A 187 4.34 10.61 -3.64
CA LEU A 187 4.75 11.14 -2.34
C LEU A 187 5.30 10.04 -1.42
N ILE A 188 4.61 8.91 -1.30
CA ILE A 188 5.06 7.77 -0.49
C ILE A 188 6.41 7.23 -1.01
N GLU A 189 6.55 7.05 -2.33
CA GLU A 189 7.78 6.59 -2.96
C GLU A 189 8.95 7.54 -2.65
N ALA A 190 8.76 8.84 -2.85
CA ALA A 190 9.79 9.84 -2.59
C ALA A 190 10.22 9.87 -1.12
N LEU A 191 9.26 9.84 -0.18
CA LEU A 191 9.54 9.81 1.25
C LEU A 191 10.24 8.52 1.66
N TRP A 192 9.81 7.37 1.14
CA TRP A 192 10.45 6.08 1.39
C TRP A 192 11.89 6.04 0.89
N GLN A 193 12.16 6.44 -0.36
CA GLN A 193 13.52 6.48 -0.91
C GLN A 193 14.45 7.38 -0.09
N ARG A 194 13.90 8.46 0.48
CA ARG A 194 14.68 9.46 1.19
C ARG A 194 14.91 9.12 2.66
N LEU A 195 13.91 8.54 3.32
CA LEU A 195 13.95 8.18 4.73
C LEU A 195 14.50 6.76 4.96
N GLY A 196 14.46 5.88 3.96
CA GLY A 196 15.07 4.54 4.00
C GLY A 196 14.40 3.56 4.95
N PHE A 197 13.14 3.79 5.35
CA PHE A 197 12.38 2.86 6.18
C PHE A 197 11.97 1.61 5.40
N THR A 198 11.77 0.48 6.08
CA THR A 198 11.14 -0.70 5.47
C THR A 198 9.64 -0.45 5.37
N ALA A 199 9.00 -0.78 4.26
CA ALA A 199 7.57 -0.57 4.06
C ALA A 199 6.86 -1.89 3.81
N LEU A 200 5.71 -2.11 4.45
CA LEU A 200 4.80 -3.21 4.16
C LEU A 200 3.43 -2.65 3.75
N LEU A 201 3.13 -2.72 2.46
CA LEU A 201 1.86 -2.28 1.90
C LEU A 201 0.91 -3.46 1.73
N VAL A 202 -0.25 -3.40 2.35
CA VAL A 202 -1.39 -4.25 2.01
C VAL A 202 -2.28 -3.45 1.05
N THR A 203 -2.51 -3.99 -0.14
CA THR A 203 -3.43 -3.41 -1.12
C THR A 203 -4.17 -4.51 -1.88
N HIS A 204 -5.33 -4.18 -2.42
CA HIS A 204 -6.05 -5.03 -3.36
C HIS A 204 -5.78 -4.62 -4.83
N ASP A 205 -5.10 -3.50 -5.06
CA ASP A 205 -4.81 -2.98 -6.40
C ASP A 205 -3.37 -3.36 -6.82
N VAL A 206 -3.29 -4.20 -7.85
CA VAL A 206 -2.03 -4.73 -8.41
C VAL A 206 -1.18 -3.61 -9.00
N SER A 207 -1.81 -2.59 -9.59
CA SER A 207 -1.11 -1.44 -10.19
C SER A 207 -0.33 -0.68 -9.12
N GLU A 208 -0.91 -0.48 -7.93
CA GLU A 208 -0.22 0.18 -6.81
C GLU A 208 0.96 -0.66 -6.31
N ALA A 209 0.76 -1.97 -6.17
CA ALA A 209 1.81 -2.87 -5.73
C ALA A 209 3.00 -2.83 -6.70
N VAL A 210 2.75 -2.91 -8.01
CA VAL A 210 3.79 -2.82 -9.06
C VAL A 210 4.34 -1.40 -9.21
N ALA A 211 3.62 -0.35 -8.82
CA ALA A 211 4.13 1.02 -8.81
C ALA A 211 5.06 1.31 -7.63
N LEU A 212 4.79 0.75 -6.44
CA LEU A 212 5.51 1.13 -5.22
C LEU A 212 6.54 0.10 -4.73
N ALA A 213 6.27 -1.19 -4.89
CA ALA A 213 7.01 -2.23 -4.16
C ALA A 213 8.22 -2.75 -4.94
N ASP A 214 9.32 -3.03 -4.27
CA ASP A 214 10.44 -3.80 -4.82
C ASP A 214 10.08 -5.28 -4.97
N ARG A 215 9.10 -5.75 -4.20
CA ARG A 215 8.61 -7.13 -4.23
C ARG A 215 7.11 -7.19 -3.94
N VAL A 216 6.39 -8.01 -4.70
CA VAL A 216 4.95 -8.22 -4.61
C VAL A 216 4.68 -9.66 -4.21
N VAL A 217 4.00 -9.84 -3.08
CA VAL A 217 3.63 -11.14 -2.51
C VAL A 217 2.13 -11.32 -2.60
N LEU A 218 1.67 -12.41 -3.22
CA LEU A 218 0.26 -12.77 -3.24
C LEU A 218 -0.05 -13.71 -2.08
N ILE A 219 -1.03 -13.32 -1.25
CA ILE A 219 -1.63 -14.24 -0.28
C ILE A 219 -2.95 -14.78 -0.84
N GLU A 220 -3.05 -16.10 -0.86
CA GLU A 220 -4.19 -16.88 -1.34
C GLU A 220 -4.51 -17.95 -0.30
N ASP A 221 -5.76 -18.00 0.16
CA ASP A 221 -6.24 -18.96 1.16
C ASP A 221 -5.25 -19.16 2.32
N GLY A 222 -4.78 -18.02 2.87
CA GLY A 222 -3.85 -17.96 4.00
C GLY A 222 -2.45 -18.52 3.74
N ARG A 223 -2.04 -18.66 2.47
CA ARG A 223 -0.70 -19.10 2.03
C ARG A 223 -0.09 -18.10 1.06
N ILE A 224 1.23 -18.10 0.94
CA ILE A 224 1.91 -17.32 -0.11
C ILE A 224 1.82 -18.10 -1.42
N ALA A 225 1.19 -17.51 -2.42
CA ALA A 225 0.93 -18.08 -3.74
C ALA A 225 1.83 -17.52 -4.84
N LEU A 226 2.46 -16.37 -4.60
CA LEU A 226 3.42 -15.70 -5.48
C LEU A 226 4.36 -14.86 -4.63
N ASP A 227 5.64 -14.87 -4.96
CA ASP A 227 6.63 -13.90 -4.48
C ASP A 227 7.40 -13.36 -5.71
N GLN A 228 7.00 -12.19 -6.18
CA GLN A 228 7.47 -11.60 -7.44
C GLN A 228 8.32 -10.36 -7.17
N ARG A 229 9.59 -10.41 -7.60
CA ARG A 229 10.46 -9.23 -7.59
C ARG A 229 10.08 -8.25 -8.70
N VAL A 230 10.04 -6.96 -8.38
CA VAL A 230 9.77 -5.86 -9.32
C VAL A 230 11.09 -5.20 -9.72
N ALA A 231 11.73 -5.75 -10.75
CA ALA A 231 13.01 -5.27 -11.26
C ALA A 231 12.85 -4.10 -12.27
N LEU A 232 11.98 -3.13 -11.95
CA LEU A 232 11.76 -1.94 -12.78
C LEU A 232 12.50 -0.73 -12.20
N PRO A 233 13.17 0.08 -13.04
CA PRO A 233 13.84 1.29 -12.57
C PRO A 233 12.82 2.31 -12.04
N ARG A 234 13.26 3.12 -11.07
CA ARG A 234 12.48 4.23 -10.51
C ARG A 234 12.98 5.56 -11.10
N PRO A 235 12.10 6.54 -11.38
CA PRO A 235 10.65 6.49 -11.25
C PRO A 235 10.01 5.53 -12.26
N ARG A 236 9.03 4.75 -11.81
CA ARG A 236 8.40 3.73 -12.66
C ARG A 236 7.49 4.37 -13.69
N GLN A 237 7.72 4.03 -14.95
CA GLN A 237 6.90 4.49 -16.07
C GLN A 237 5.72 3.53 -16.26
N ARG A 238 4.54 3.91 -15.75
CA ARG A 238 3.31 3.07 -15.84
C ARG A 238 2.91 2.73 -17.27
N GLY A 239 3.14 3.65 -18.21
CA GLY A 239 2.88 3.43 -19.63
C GLY A 239 3.92 2.57 -20.34
N SER A 240 4.96 2.07 -19.64
CA SER A 240 5.96 1.21 -20.26
C SER A 240 5.44 -0.21 -20.44
N ALA A 241 5.86 -0.86 -21.53
CA ALA A 241 5.51 -2.25 -21.79
C ALA A 241 5.96 -3.20 -20.66
N ALA A 242 7.13 -2.93 -20.06
CA ALA A 242 7.65 -3.74 -18.95
C ALA A 242 6.78 -3.65 -17.70
N PHE A 243 6.22 -2.47 -17.40
CA PHE A 243 5.26 -2.30 -16.30
C PHE A 243 4.00 -3.10 -16.56
N ALA A 244 3.38 -2.92 -17.74
CA ALA A 244 2.15 -3.61 -18.12
C ALA A 244 2.31 -5.14 -18.12
N GLN A 245 3.45 -5.66 -18.57
CA GLN A 245 3.74 -7.11 -18.54
C GLN A 245 3.79 -7.67 -17.12
N LEU A 246 4.41 -6.94 -16.19
CA LEU A 246 4.52 -7.37 -14.80
C LEU A 246 3.19 -7.26 -14.07
N GLU A 247 2.46 -6.17 -14.30
CA GLU A 247 1.10 -5.97 -13.80
C GLU A 247 0.18 -7.10 -14.28
N ASP A 248 0.18 -7.42 -15.58
CA ASP A 248 -0.60 -8.51 -16.15
C ASP A 248 -0.18 -9.90 -15.61
N ALA A 249 1.11 -10.13 -15.38
CA ALA A 249 1.57 -11.39 -14.77
C ALA A 249 1.03 -11.58 -13.35
N VAL A 250 1.07 -10.53 -12.51
CA VAL A 250 0.52 -10.57 -11.15
C VAL A 250 -1.01 -10.66 -11.20
N LEU A 251 -1.65 -9.85 -12.04
CA LEU A 251 -3.10 -9.81 -12.17
C LEU A 251 -3.67 -11.15 -12.63
N ARG A 252 -3.06 -11.80 -13.61
CA ARG A 252 -3.46 -13.15 -14.04
C ARG A 252 -3.37 -14.17 -12.91
N ARG A 253 -2.38 -14.07 -12.02
CA ARG A 253 -2.29 -14.98 -10.86
C ARG A 253 -3.41 -14.71 -9.85
N VAL A 254 -3.79 -13.45 -9.66
CA VAL A 254 -4.94 -13.05 -8.82
C VAL A 254 -6.27 -13.48 -9.46
N MET A 255 -6.43 -13.34 -10.78
CA MET A 255 -7.67 -13.57 -11.54
C MET A 255 -7.90 -15.01 -12.02
N ARG A 256 -6.87 -15.87 -12.17
CA ARG A 256 -7.03 -17.31 -12.49
C ARG A 256 -7.92 -18.08 -11.49
N LEU A 257 -8.39 -17.39 -10.47
CA LEU A 257 -9.28 -17.87 -9.42
C LEU A 257 -10.72 -17.35 -9.57
N GLU A 258 -11.03 -16.57 -10.61
CA GLU A 258 -12.39 -16.19 -11.02
C GLU A 258 -12.98 -17.19 -12.05
N GLY A 259 -12.17 -18.07 -12.65
CA GLY A 259 -12.58 -18.96 -13.72
C GLY A 259 -11.99 -20.37 -13.65
N THR A 260 -12.91 -21.33 -13.46
CA THR A 260 -12.87 -22.77 -13.79
C THR A 260 -12.34 -23.75 -12.71
N PRO A 261 -13.19 -24.63 -12.12
CA PRO A 261 -12.71 -25.96 -11.75
C PRO A 261 -12.24 -26.63 -13.04
N ALA A 262 -11.06 -27.24 -13.03
CA ALA A 262 -10.50 -27.96 -14.18
C ALA A 262 -11.58 -28.86 -14.82
N ALA A 263 -12.12 -28.41 -15.96
CA ALA A 263 -12.96 -29.23 -16.79
C ALA A 263 -12.03 -30.25 -17.43
N ASP A 264 -12.17 -31.48 -16.97
CA ASP A 264 -11.71 -32.73 -17.54
C ASP A 264 -11.51 -32.63 -19.06
N GLU A 265 -10.25 -32.55 -19.51
CA GLU A 265 -9.85 -32.74 -20.91
C GLU A 265 -10.00 -34.23 -21.24
N SER A 266 -11.23 -34.73 -21.25
CA SER A 266 -11.59 -36.08 -21.70
C SER A 266 -13.10 -36.21 -21.80
N ARG A 267 -13.69 -35.71 -22.90
CA ARG A 267 -14.70 -36.41 -23.73
C ARG A 267 -15.52 -35.45 -24.60
N HIS A 268 -15.38 -35.65 -25.91
CA HIS A 268 -16.40 -35.55 -26.97
C HIS A 268 -17.02 -34.19 -27.34
N GLY A 269 -16.88 -33.87 -28.64
CA GLY A 269 -18.00 -33.35 -29.43
C GLY A 269 -17.76 -32.00 -30.11
N GLN A 270 -17.61 -32.04 -31.43
CA GLN A 270 -17.72 -30.89 -32.33
C GLN A 270 -18.98 -30.05 -32.03
N ALA A 271 -18.81 -28.73 -31.89
CA ALA A 271 -19.86 -27.76 -32.17
C ALA A 271 -19.25 -26.45 -32.70
N LEU A 272 -19.76 -26.04 -33.87
CA LEU A 272 -19.36 -24.87 -34.64
C LEU A 272 -19.65 -23.55 -33.89
N LEU A 273 -18.71 -22.61 -33.93
CA LEU A 273 -18.95 -21.21 -33.57
C LEU A 273 -19.60 -20.50 -34.78
N PRO A 274 -20.66 -19.68 -34.60
CA PRO A 274 -21.12 -18.82 -35.69
C PRO A 274 -20.16 -17.64 -35.87
N ALA A 275 -19.93 -17.26 -37.13
CA ALA A 275 -19.12 -16.11 -37.52
C ALA A 275 -19.79 -14.80 -37.07
N VAL A 276 -19.01 -13.89 -36.48
CA VAL A 276 -19.44 -12.53 -36.17
C VAL A 276 -19.13 -11.64 -37.39
N ASP A 277 -20.18 -11.09 -37.99
CA ASP A 277 -20.09 -10.12 -39.09
C ASP A 277 -19.85 -8.70 -38.54
N TRP A 278 -18.89 -7.97 -39.12
CA TRP A 278 -18.42 -6.65 -38.68
C TRP A 278 -18.82 -5.51 -39.64
N SER A 279 -19.96 -5.62 -40.31
CA SER A 279 -20.43 -4.57 -41.22
C SER A 279 -20.90 -3.30 -40.48
N VAL A 280 -20.00 -2.32 -40.37
CA VAL A 280 -20.32 -0.92 -40.00
C VAL A 280 -20.82 -0.18 -41.25
N ALA A 281 -22.12 0.12 -41.30
CA ALA A 281 -22.67 1.07 -42.28
C ALA A 281 -23.66 2.06 -41.62
N ARG A 282 -23.19 3.31 -41.61
CA ARG A 282 -23.88 4.60 -41.47
C ARG A 282 -25.42 4.60 -41.50
N THR A 283 -26.02 5.22 -40.48
CA THR A 283 -27.10 6.20 -40.68
C THR A 283 -27.04 7.27 -39.57
N PHE A 284 -26.46 8.43 -39.90
CA PHE A 284 -26.79 9.68 -39.21
C PHE A 284 -28.05 10.20 -39.88
N ASP A 285 -29.19 10.20 -39.17
CA ASP A 285 -30.03 11.41 -39.13
C ASP A 285 -31.13 11.31 -38.07
N SER A 286 -31.45 12.48 -37.51
CA SER A 286 -32.59 12.81 -36.63
C SER A 286 -32.51 12.48 -35.12
N VAL A 287 -31.97 13.42 -34.35
CA VAL A 287 -32.47 13.71 -32.99
C VAL A 287 -32.77 15.20 -32.88
N ARG A 288 -34.07 15.54 -32.86
CA ARG A 288 -34.58 16.90 -32.57
C ARG A 288 -34.48 17.13 -31.06
N TRP A 289 -33.83 18.21 -30.65
CA TRP A 289 -33.90 18.72 -29.28
C TRP A 289 -35.24 19.43 -29.07
N ALA A 290 -35.98 19.05 -28.03
CA ALA A 290 -37.15 19.78 -27.55
C ALA A 290 -36.70 20.79 -26.49
N ILE A 291 -37.34 21.96 -26.55
CA ILE A 291 -37.20 23.17 -25.72
C ILE A 291 -37.56 22.89 -24.26
#